data_AF-A0ABD5SK56-F1
#
_entry.id   AF-A0ABD5SK56-F1
#
_cell.length_a   1.000
_cell.length_b   1.000
_cell.length_c   1.000
_cell.angle_alpha   90.00
_cell.angle_beta   90.00
_cell.angle_gamma   90.00
#
_symmetry.space_group_name_H-M   'P 1'
#
loop_
_entity.id
_entity.type
_entity.pdbx_description
1 polymer ?
#
loop_
_entity_poly.entity_id
_entity_poly.type
_entity_poly.pdbx_seq_one_letter_code
_entity_poly.pdbx_strand_id
1 'polypeptide(L)'
;MSVHTTTPPQSVECGQCGDQFILPAIEGSFCSPECHNEHRREKLADDFFETLEHDHRFCLSCGRQVKTIEKPPERNSAGKSITDAAIGWEHVTEHGEFGIKSHIRDDGDDDLDVPDLDFEDGHDPVYVYDVDGEDHNVGTFTDFRDPLEPSIRADEPVPTGTVCCCGQTDHKHESETLRKRLPFTTAHYLTLAVDTLRAEDKTDVRVDRDRLFEAVLEHQTTREAFTSAVVL
;
A
#
# COMPACT_ATOMS: atom_id res chain seq x y z
N MET A 1 -45.52 32.31 -41.99
CA MET A 1 -44.72 32.80 -40.86
C MET A 1 -44.26 31.56 -40.08
N SER A 2 -43.01 31.15 -40.23
CA SER A 2 -42.48 30.00 -39.50
C SER A 2 -42.08 30.43 -38.10
N VAL A 3 -42.73 29.87 -37.09
CA VAL A 3 -42.38 30.09 -35.68
C VAL A 3 -41.19 29.18 -35.38
N HIS A 4 -40.00 29.76 -35.23
CA HIS A 4 -38.85 29.03 -34.73
C HIS A 4 -39.04 28.79 -33.23
N THR A 5 -39.41 27.57 -32.87
CA THR A 5 -39.42 27.12 -31.48
C THR A 5 -37.97 26.97 -31.02
N THR A 6 -37.42 27.97 -30.33
CA THR A 6 -36.15 27.83 -29.62
C THR A 6 -36.35 26.95 -28.40
N THR A 7 -35.77 25.74 -28.43
CA THR A 7 -35.69 24.87 -27.24
C THR A 7 -34.95 25.64 -26.13
N PRO A 8 -35.50 25.71 -24.91
CA PRO A 8 -34.83 26.37 -23.81
C PRO A 8 -33.48 25.69 -23.54
N PRO A 9 -32.44 26.45 -23.15
CA PRO A 9 -31.14 25.87 -22.82
C PRO A 9 -31.30 24.86 -21.69
N GLN A 10 -30.80 23.65 -21.92
CA GLN A 10 -30.77 22.61 -20.89
C GLN A 10 -29.67 22.95 -19.89
N SER A 11 -30.00 23.02 -18.60
CA SER A 11 -29.01 23.08 -17.53
C SER A 11 -28.53 21.67 -17.20
N VAL A 12 -27.24 21.55 -16.91
CA VAL A 12 -26.58 20.33 -16.45
C VAL A 12 -25.83 20.62 -15.15
N GLU A 13 -25.64 19.61 -14.31
CA GLU A 13 -24.91 19.72 -13.04
C GLU A 13 -23.44 19.39 -13.24
N CYS A 14 -22.53 20.17 -12.63
CA CYS A 14 -21.10 19.92 -12.70
C CYS A 14 -20.69 18.75 -11.80
N GLY A 15 -20.01 17.75 -12.35
CA GLY A 15 -19.51 16.60 -11.59
C GLY A 15 -18.45 16.88 -10.54
N GLN A 16 -17.92 18.11 -10.46
CA GLN A 16 -16.94 18.53 -9.44
C GLN A 16 -17.56 19.44 -8.38
N CYS A 17 -18.04 20.63 -8.76
CA CYS A 17 -18.56 21.60 -7.79
C CYS A 17 -20.07 21.42 -7.48
N GLY A 18 -20.80 20.61 -8.25
CA GLY A 18 -22.25 20.43 -8.10
C GLY A 18 -23.10 21.60 -8.61
N ASP A 19 -22.48 22.66 -9.16
CA ASP A 19 -23.24 23.80 -9.67
C ASP A 19 -23.95 23.48 -10.99
N GLN A 20 -25.11 24.11 -11.19
CA GLN A 20 -25.82 24.05 -12.47
C GLN A 20 -25.24 25.05 -13.47
N PHE A 21 -25.00 24.60 -14.71
CA PHE A 21 -24.50 25.44 -15.79
C PHE A 21 -25.18 25.13 -17.13
N ILE A 22 -25.06 26.06 -18.08
CA ILE A 22 -25.59 25.91 -19.44
C ILE A 22 -24.44 25.49 -20.35
N LEU A 23 -24.70 24.53 -21.23
CA LEU A 23 -23.74 24.02 -22.23
C LEU A 23 -23.02 25.14 -23.00
N PRO A 24 -21.75 24.94 -23.43
CA PRO A 24 -21.06 23.65 -23.54
C PRO A 24 -20.38 23.16 -22.25
N ALA A 25 -20.42 21.84 -22.02
CA ALA A 25 -19.69 21.18 -20.93
C ALA A 25 -18.29 20.73 -21.40
N ILE A 26 -17.31 20.82 -20.49
CA ILE A 26 -16.00 20.18 -20.68
C ILE A 26 -16.17 18.68 -20.44
N GLU A 27 -15.78 17.87 -21.42
CA GLU A 27 -15.93 16.39 -21.43
C GLU A 27 -17.34 15.89 -21.07
N GLY A 28 -18.36 16.73 -21.30
CA GLY A 28 -19.76 16.38 -21.07
C GLY A 28 -20.26 16.56 -19.62
N SER A 29 -19.38 16.84 -18.65
CA SER A 29 -19.75 16.81 -17.21
C SER A 29 -19.25 17.99 -16.37
N PHE A 30 -18.36 18.85 -16.88
CA PHE A 30 -17.73 19.90 -16.07
C PHE A 30 -18.07 21.32 -16.56
N CYS A 31 -18.31 22.23 -15.61
CA CYS A 31 -18.65 23.62 -15.88
C CYS A 31 -17.45 24.46 -16.34
N SER A 32 -16.23 24.03 -16.03
CA SER A 32 -15.01 24.73 -16.41
C SER A 32 -13.80 23.78 -16.54
N PRO A 33 -12.72 24.20 -17.23
CA PRO A 33 -11.46 23.48 -17.26
C PRO A 33 -10.85 23.28 -15.86
N GLU A 34 -11.06 24.23 -14.94
CA GLU A 34 -10.58 24.14 -13.57
C GLU A 34 -11.25 22.98 -12.82
N CYS A 35 -12.58 22.88 -12.87
CA CYS A 35 -13.32 21.78 -12.27
C CYS A 35 -12.94 20.42 -12.87
N HIS A 36 -12.75 20.36 -14.19
CA HIS A 36 -12.29 19.14 -14.85
C HIS A 36 -10.88 18.73 -14.39
N ASN A 37 -9.95 19.69 -14.31
CA ASN A 37 -8.59 19.42 -13.85
C ASN A 37 -8.54 19.02 -12.38
N GLU A 38 -9.32 19.66 -11.51
CA GLU A 38 -9.45 19.30 -10.10
C GLU A 38 -9.95 17.87 -9.94
N HIS A 39 -11.03 17.51 -10.64
CA HIS A 39 -11.54 16.14 -10.69
C HIS A 39 -10.48 15.13 -11.13
N ARG A 40 -9.71 15.44 -12.18
CA ARG A 40 -8.62 14.58 -12.65
C ARG A 40 -7.52 14.40 -11.59
N ARG A 41 -7.17 15.44 -10.84
CA ARG A 41 -6.18 15.34 -9.76
C ARG A 41 -6.68 14.48 -8.62
N GLU A 42 -7.94 14.67 -8.21
CA GLU A 42 -8.58 13.84 -7.18
C GLU A 42 -8.58 12.38 -7.56
N LYS A 43 -9.01 12.07 -8.79
CA LYS A 43 -9.00 10.70 -9.29
C LYS A 43 -7.60 10.08 -9.28
N LEU A 44 -6.59 10.79 -9.78
CA LEU A 44 -5.20 10.30 -9.78
C LEU A 44 -4.66 10.10 -8.36
N ALA A 45 -5.00 11.01 -7.43
CA ALA A 45 -4.62 10.85 -6.03
C ALA A 45 -5.28 9.62 -5.41
N ASP A 46 -6.57 9.40 -5.68
CA ASP A 46 -7.32 8.23 -5.21
C ASP A 46 -6.71 6.93 -5.74
N ASP A 47 -6.43 6.84 -7.05
CA ASP A 47 -5.80 5.69 -7.69
C ASP A 47 -4.41 5.39 -7.06
N PHE A 48 -3.64 6.42 -6.71
CA PHE A 48 -2.37 6.25 -6.00
C PHE A 48 -2.56 5.70 -4.58
N PHE A 49 -3.51 6.23 -3.81
CA PHE A 49 -3.75 5.75 -2.44
C PHE A 49 -4.31 4.33 -2.42
N GLU A 50 -5.14 3.95 -3.39
CA GLU A 50 -5.58 2.55 -3.59
C GLU A 50 -4.39 1.63 -3.90
N THR A 51 -3.49 2.07 -4.79
CA THR A 51 -2.24 1.33 -5.08
C THR A 51 -1.38 1.17 -3.82
N LEU A 52 -1.24 2.24 -3.04
CA LEU A 52 -0.46 2.25 -1.80
C LEU A 52 -1.08 1.38 -0.71
N GLU A 53 -2.41 1.32 -0.62
CA GLU A 53 -3.15 0.44 0.30
C GLU A 53 -2.89 -1.04 0.01
N HIS A 54 -2.79 -1.40 -1.27
CA HIS A 54 -2.53 -2.77 -1.71
C HIS A 54 -1.05 -3.15 -1.76
N ASP A 55 -0.13 -2.20 -1.71
CA ASP A 55 1.31 -2.47 -1.67
C ASP A 55 1.82 -2.56 -0.22
N HIS A 56 1.83 -3.78 0.32
CA HIS A 56 2.24 -4.07 1.70
C HIS A 56 3.72 -3.75 2.01
N ARG A 57 4.51 -3.28 1.03
CA ARG A 57 5.87 -2.77 1.29
C ARG A 57 5.84 -1.39 1.91
N PHE A 58 4.76 -0.63 1.74
CA PHE A 58 4.61 0.72 2.24
C PHE A 58 3.54 0.80 3.33
N CYS A 59 3.76 1.67 4.30
CA CYS A 59 2.74 2.03 5.27
C CYS A 59 1.78 3.06 4.65
N LEU A 60 0.53 2.70 4.39
CA LEU A 60 -0.47 3.63 3.83
C LEU A 60 -0.70 4.88 4.72
N SER A 61 -0.49 4.76 6.04
CA SER A 61 -0.62 5.91 6.96
C SER A 61 0.49 6.97 6.78
N CYS A 62 1.74 6.58 6.53
CA CYS A 62 2.87 7.51 6.53
C CYS A 62 3.78 7.46 5.29
N GLY A 63 3.50 6.58 4.34
CA GLY A 63 4.26 6.37 3.10
C GLY A 63 5.61 5.67 3.28
N ARG A 64 6.05 5.35 4.51
CA ARG A 64 7.36 4.70 4.74
C ARG A 64 7.37 3.30 4.17
N GLN A 65 8.45 2.93 3.49
CA GLN A 65 8.71 1.56 3.11
C GLN A 65 9.12 0.75 4.33
N VAL A 66 8.32 -0.25 4.73
CA VAL A 66 8.53 -1.11 5.90
C VAL A 66 9.25 -2.42 5.56
N LYS A 67 9.17 -2.84 4.29
CA LYS A 67 9.90 -4.00 3.77
C LYS A 67 10.28 -3.83 2.30
N THR A 68 11.32 -4.53 1.88
CA THR A 68 11.73 -4.68 0.47
C THR A 68 11.53 -6.13 0.05
N ILE A 69 11.32 -6.36 -1.24
CA ILE A 69 11.18 -7.71 -1.81
C ILE A 69 12.31 -7.90 -2.82
N GLU A 70 13.18 -8.88 -2.58
CA GLU A 70 14.21 -9.29 -3.51
C GLU A 70 13.69 -10.47 -4.35
N LYS A 71 13.74 -10.33 -5.68
CA LYS A 71 13.33 -11.42 -6.57
C LYS A 71 14.31 -12.60 -6.39
N PRO A 72 13.83 -13.85 -6.31
CA PRO A 72 14.73 -14.98 -6.23
C PRO A 72 15.56 -15.09 -7.52
N PRO A 73 16.80 -15.64 -7.46
CA PRO A 73 17.54 -15.97 -8.65
C PRO A 73 16.74 -16.97 -9.47
N GLU A 74 16.88 -16.94 -10.79
CA GLU A 74 16.16 -17.86 -11.68
C GLU A 74 16.49 -19.33 -11.35
N ARG A 75 17.65 -19.59 -10.75
CA ARG A 75 18.13 -20.92 -10.38
C ARG A 75 18.66 -20.93 -8.96
N ASN A 76 18.40 -22.01 -8.24
CA ASN A 76 19.02 -22.25 -6.95
C ASN A 76 20.50 -22.66 -7.10
N SER A 77 21.20 -22.83 -5.97
CA SER A 77 22.59 -23.27 -5.91
C SER A 77 22.86 -24.61 -6.62
N ALA A 78 21.84 -25.47 -6.73
CA ALA A 78 21.89 -26.73 -7.46
C ALA A 78 21.59 -26.59 -8.98
N GLY A 79 21.43 -25.37 -9.49
CA GLY A 79 21.13 -25.08 -10.89
C GLY A 79 19.70 -25.41 -11.34
N LYS A 80 18.82 -25.81 -10.42
CA LYS A 80 17.39 -26.06 -10.70
C LYS A 80 16.65 -24.74 -10.75
N SER A 81 15.69 -24.63 -11.66
CA SER A 81 14.78 -23.47 -11.72
C SER A 81 14.09 -23.34 -10.36
N ILE A 82 14.16 -22.16 -9.77
CA ILE A 82 13.23 -21.84 -8.68
C ILE A 82 11.87 -21.70 -9.36
N THR A 83 10.90 -22.52 -8.96
CA THR A 83 9.57 -22.59 -9.60
C THR A 83 8.83 -21.25 -9.52
N ASP A 84 7.94 -20.98 -10.47
CA ASP A 84 7.12 -19.75 -10.56
C ASP A 84 6.27 -19.43 -9.30
N ALA A 85 6.16 -20.37 -8.35
CA ALA A 85 5.60 -20.12 -7.03
C ALA A 85 6.41 -19.07 -6.24
N ALA A 86 7.64 -18.80 -6.67
CA ALA A 86 8.60 -17.98 -5.97
C ALA A 86 8.46 -16.46 -6.13
N ILE A 87 7.70 -15.80 -5.25
CA ILE A 87 7.48 -14.34 -5.31
C ILE A 87 8.74 -13.54 -4.92
N GLY A 88 9.50 -13.97 -3.90
CA GLY A 88 10.75 -13.32 -3.47
C GLY A 88 11.06 -13.45 -1.99
N TRP A 89 12.20 -12.89 -1.59
CA TRP A 89 12.61 -12.75 -0.20
C TRP A 89 12.19 -11.39 0.34
N GLU A 90 11.58 -11.38 1.51
CA GLU A 90 11.19 -10.14 2.18
C GLU A 90 12.28 -9.72 3.18
N HIS A 91 12.69 -8.46 3.12
CA HIS A 91 13.63 -7.88 4.07
C HIS A 91 12.99 -6.70 4.78
N VAL A 92 13.00 -6.72 6.11
CA VAL A 92 12.50 -5.61 6.92
C VAL A 92 13.45 -4.41 6.80
N THR A 93 12.91 -3.21 6.63
CA THR A 93 13.69 -1.97 6.59
C THR A 93 13.86 -1.37 7.99
N GLU A 94 14.63 -0.28 8.11
CA GLU A 94 14.72 0.52 9.34
C GLU A 94 13.40 1.16 9.81
N HIS A 95 12.32 1.06 9.02
CA HIS A 95 10.99 1.56 9.38
C HIS A 95 9.99 0.46 9.70
N GLY A 96 10.37 -0.80 9.48
CA GLY A 96 9.58 -1.97 9.82
C GLY A 96 10.08 -2.60 11.11
N GLU A 97 9.15 -3.11 11.90
CA GLU A 97 9.42 -3.99 13.03
C GLU A 97 8.60 -5.27 12.84
N PHE A 98 9.07 -6.40 13.34
CA PHE A 98 8.26 -7.61 13.39
C PHE A 98 7.15 -7.41 14.43
N GLY A 99 5.92 -7.33 13.97
CA GLY A 99 4.76 -7.24 14.83
C GLY A 99 4.47 -8.59 15.45
N ILE A 100 4.28 -8.61 16.77
CA ILE A 100 3.64 -9.74 17.43
C ILE A 100 2.14 -9.65 17.11
N LYS A 101 1.64 -10.46 16.17
CA LYS A 101 0.19 -10.70 16.14
C LYS A 101 -0.13 -11.61 17.31
N SER A 102 -0.65 -11.03 18.39
CA SER A 102 -1.35 -11.82 19.39
C SER A 102 -2.68 -12.30 18.77
N HIS A 103 -2.62 -13.29 17.88
CA HIS A 103 -3.78 -14.14 17.66
C HIS A 103 -3.88 -15.06 18.88
N ILE A 104 -4.34 -14.50 20.01
CA ILE A 104 -4.98 -15.33 21.03
C ILE A 104 -6.30 -15.75 20.39
N ARG A 105 -6.25 -16.83 19.62
CA ARG A 105 -7.43 -17.63 19.35
C ARG A 105 -7.63 -18.50 20.57
N ASP A 106 -8.66 -18.18 21.33
CA ASP A 106 -9.17 -18.95 22.46
C ASP A 106 -9.97 -20.14 21.88
N ASP A 107 -9.29 -20.96 21.10
CA ASP A 107 -9.89 -22.05 20.33
C ASP A 107 -9.10 -23.31 20.71
N GLY A 108 -9.60 -24.04 21.71
CA GLY A 108 -8.90 -25.16 22.33
C GLY A 108 -8.56 -26.32 21.39
N ASP A 109 -7.41 -26.93 21.70
CA ASP A 109 -6.97 -28.31 21.42
C ASP A 109 -7.17 -28.86 20.00
N ASP A 110 -6.13 -28.76 19.15
CA ASP A 110 -5.75 -29.80 18.17
C ASP A 110 -4.31 -29.54 17.66
N ASP A 111 -3.32 -30.14 18.33
CA ASP A 111 -1.91 -30.14 17.91
C ASP A 111 -1.70 -31.07 16.69
N LEU A 112 -1.22 -30.52 15.57
CA LEU A 112 -0.79 -31.30 14.40
C LEU A 112 0.74 -31.49 14.42
N ASP A 113 1.19 -32.74 14.29
CA ASP A 113 2.61 -33.13 14.20
C ASP A 113 3.25 -32.64 12.88
N VAL A 114 4.20 -31.70 12.96
CA VAL A 114 4.98 -31.18 11.82
C VAL A 114 6.39 -31.80 11.81
N PRO A 115 6.88 -32.39 10.69
CA PRO A 115 8.22 -32.96 10.60
C PRO A 115 9.33 -31.92 10.32
N ASP A 116 10.48 -32.09 10.97
CA ASP A 116 11.71 -31.28 10.81
C ASP A 116 12.36 -31.45 9.42
N LEU A 117 12.75 -30.33 8.80
CA LEU A 117 13.53 -30.30 7.55
C LEU A 117 14.72 -29.34 7.67
N ASP A 118 15.92 -29.89 7.52
CA ASP A 118 17.20 -29.19 7.63
C ASP A 118 17.56 -28.50 6.29
N PHE A 119 17.59 -27.17 6.24
CA PHE A 119 18.13 -26.40 5.11
C PHE A 119 19.38 -25.63 5.57
N GLU A 120 20.55 -25.95 5.00
CA GLU A 120 21.86 -25.48 5.48
C GLU A 120 22.20 -24.00 5.14
N ASP A 121 21.39 -23.28 4.36
CA ASP A 121 21.82 -22.02 3.72
C ASP A 121 21.07 -20.73 4.15
N GLY A 122 20.30 -20.72 5.24
CA GLY A 122 19.89 -19.45 5.90
C GLY A 122 19.04 -18.48 5.06
N HIS A 123 18.21 -18.98 4.14
CA HIS A 123 17.26 -18.19 3.35
C HIS A 123 15.83 -18.59 3.69
N ASP A 124 14.98 -17.63 4.10
CA ASP A 124 13.56 -17.86 4.43
C ASP A 124 12.66 -17.72 3.18
N PRO A 125 12.06 -18.80 2.64
CA PRO A 125 11.07 -18.68 1.56
C PRO A 125 9.68 -18.32 2.10
N VAL A 126 8.96 -17.42 1.42
CA VAL A 126 7.53 -17.14 1.67
C VAL A 126 6.69 -17.74 0.55
N TYR A 127 6.10 -18.94 0.74
CA TYR A 127 5.14 -19.55 -0.20
C TYR A 127 3.88 -20.13 0.46
N VAL A 128 2.79 -20.09 -0.32
CA VAL A 128 1.55 -20.86 -0.14
C VAL A 128 1.38 -21.76 -1.37
N TYR A 129 0.84 -22.97 -1.17
CA TYR A 129 0.60 -24.00 -2.20
C TYR A 129 -0.91 -24.25 -2.43
N ASP A 130 -1.25 -25.04 -3.44
CA ASP A 130 -2.57 -25.62 -3.72
C ASP A 130 -2.40 -27.15 -3.92
N VAL A 131 -3.17 -27.99 -3.22
CA VAL A 131 -3.14 -29.45 -3.35
C VAL A 131 -4.55 -30.04 -3.52
N ASP A 132 -4.76 -30.68 -4.66
CA ASP A 132 -5.63 -31.86 -4.82
C ASP A 132 -4.80 -33.14 -4.53
N GLY A 133 -4.87 -33.78 -3.37
CA GLY A 133 -5.72 -33.49 -2.23
C GLY A 133 -5.19 -34.13 -0.96
N GLU A 134 -4.20 -33.48 -0.35
CA GLU A 134 -4.02 -33.36 1.10
C GLU A 134 -2.95 -32.28 1.36
N ASP A 135 -3.42 -31.08 1.65
CA ASP A 135 -2.66 -29.88 1.99
C ASP A 135 -2.30 -29.87 3.47
N HIS A 136 -1.01 -29.75 3.80
CA HIS A 136 -0.56 -29.43 5.15
C HIS A 136 0.56 -28.39 5.14
N ASN A 137 0.33 -27.34 5.93
CA ASN A 137 1.10 -26.10 5.98
C ASN A 137 1.17 -25.61 7.42
N VAL A 138 2.33 -25.67 8.09
CA VAL A 138 2.68 -24.79 9.22
C VAL A 138 4.21 -24.78 9.34
N GLY A 139 4.80 -23.58 9.38
CA GLY A 139 6.23 -23.36 9.19
C GLY A 139 7.15 -23.80 10.32
N THR A 140 8.45 -23.68 10.07
CA THR A 140 9.48 -23.71 11.11
C THR A 140 10.43 -22.53 10.99
N PHE A 141 10.59 -21.90 12.14
CA PHE A 141 11.36 -20.72 12.48
C PHE A 141 12.78 -21.15 12.87
N THR A 142 13.81 -20.49 12.33
CA THR A 142 15.13 -20.51 12.98
C THR A 142 15.53 -19.09 13.36
N ASP A 143 15.50 -18.86 14.66
CA ASP A 143 15.93 -17.64 15.34
C ASP A 143 17.44 -17.41 15.12
N PHE A 144 17.85 -16.21 14.71
CA PHE A 144 19.25 -15.77 14.78
C PHE A 144 19.63 -15.27 16.18
N ARG A 145 19.09 -15.89 17.23
CA ARG A 145 19.46 -15.62 18.63
C ARG A 145 20.55 -16.59 19.09
N ASP A 146 21.30 -16.15 20.10
CA ASP A 146 22.38 -16.90 20.75
C ASP A 146 21.92 -18.36 20.97
N PRO A 147 22.66 -19.41 20.54
CA PRO A 147 22.25 -20.82 20.64
C PRO A 147 21.99 -21.34 22.06
N LEU A 148 22.03 -20.46 23.06
CA LEU A 148 21.71 -20.70 24.46
C LEU A 148 20.36 -20.10 24.89
N GLU A 149 19.66 -19.35 24.03
CA GLU A 149 18.32 -18.85 24.34
C GLU A 149 17.28 -19.97 24.11
N PRO A 150 16.35 -20.18 25.07
CA PRO A 150 15.39 -21.28 25.00
C PRO A 150 14.45 -21.12 23.80
N SER A 151 14.17 -22.23 23.12
CA SER A 151 13.20 -22.33 22.03
C SER A 151 11.87 -21.70 22.42
N ILE A 152 11.35 -20.81 21.57
CA ILE A 152 9.99 -20.26 21.65
C ILE A 152 9.01 -21.40 21.92
N ARG A 153 8.20 -21.29 22.97
CA ARG A 153 7.25 -22.35 23.31
C ARG A 153 6.11 -22.37 22.28
N ALA A 154 5.52 -23.54 22.02
CA ALA A 154 4.41 -23.69 21.07
C ALA A 154 3.20 -22.78 21.38
N ASP A 155 3.08 -22.35 22.63
CA ASP A 155 2.09 -21.43 23.19
C ASP A 155 2.44 -19.93 23.06
N GLU A 156 3.61 -19.57 22.52
CA GLU A 156 3.99 -18.17 22.29
C GLU A 156 3.54 -17.66 20.90
N PRO A 157 2.91 -16.47 20.81
CA PRO A 157 2.38 -15.95 19.56
C PRO A 157 3.48 -15.73 18.52
N VAL A 158 3.34 -16.38 17.36
CA VAL A 158 4.24 -16.20 16.22
C VAL A 158 4.09 -14.78 15.66
N PRO A 159 5.17 -13.98 15.55
CA PRO A 159 5.11 -12.64 15.00
C PRO A 159 4.82 -12.67 13.49
N THR A 160 3.53 -12.65 13.13
CA THR A 160 3.09 -12.71 11.73
C THR A 160 2.76 -11.31 11.19
N GLY A 161 3.79 -10.57 10.77
CA GLY A 161 3.64 -9.36 9.94
C GLY A 161 4.64 -8.25 10.23
N THR A 162 4.93 -7.42 9.24
CA THR A 162 5.73 -6.19 9.41
C THR A 162 4.83 -5.04 9.85
N VAL A 163 5.16 -4.42 10.97
CA VAL A 163 4.49 -3.23 11.52
C VAL A 163 5.37 -2.01 11.27
N CYS A 164 4.76 -0.86 10.98
CA CYS A 164 5.51 0.38 10.79
C CYS A 164 5.87 1.01 12.14
N CYS A 165 7.08 1.56 12.25
CA CYS A 165 7.54 2.31 13.43
C CYS A 165 6.71 3.57 13.74
N CYS A 166 5.79 3.99 12.84
CA CYS A 166 4.81 5.03 13.15
C CYS A 166 3.74 4.60 14.17
N GLY A 167 3.72 3.31 14.55
CA GLY A 167 2.83 2.76 15.57
C GLY A 167 1.45 2.35 15.05
N GLN A 168 1.19 2.42 13.73
CA GLN A 168 -0.01 1.81 13.15
C GLN A 168 0.26 0.35 12.84
N THR A 169 -0.48 -0.51 13.53
CA THR A 169 -0.51 -1.96 13.31
C THR A 169 -1.44 -2.32 12.15
N ASP A 170 -2.53 -1.58 12.00
CA ASP A 170 -3.40 -1.65 10.83
C ASP A 170 -2.95 -0.61 9.82
N HIS A 171 -2.11 -1.04 8.88
CA HIS A 171 -1.63 -0.19 7.81
C HIS A 171 -2.78 0.25 6.88
N LYS A 172 -3.92 -0.44 6.86
CA LYS A 172 -5.10 -0.07 6.03
C LYS A 172 -5.93 1.05 6.65
N HIS A 173 -5.76 1.31 7.95
CA HIS A 173 -6.54 2.32 8.64
C HIS A 173 -5.75 3.63 8.73
N GLU A 174 -6.33 4.69 8.16
CA GLU A 174 -5.76 6.02 8.23
C GLU A 174 -5.90 6.61 9.64
N SER A 175 -4.80 6.84 10.34
CA SER A 175 -4.83 7.63 11.56
C SER A 175 -4.66 9.11 11.24
N GLU A 176 -5.76 9.87 11.37
CA GLU A 176 -5.77 11.33 11.25
C GLU A 176 -4.70 11.99 12.15
N THR A 177 -4.42 11.37 13.30
CA THR A 177 -3.41 11.85 14.26
C THR A 177 -1.99 11.80 13.70
N LEU A 178 -1.63 10.78 12.92
CA LEU A 178 -0.28 10.65 12.38
C LEU A 178 -0.01 11.60 11.21
N ARG A 179 -0.99 11.77 10.32
CA ARG A 179 -0.93 12.76 9.24
C ARG A 179 -0.76 14.17 9.78
N LYS A 180 -1.45 14.51 10.88
CA LYS A 180 -1.34 15.83 11.52
C LYS A 180 -0.05 16.03 12.32
N ARG A 181 0.53 14.97 12.92
CA ARG A 181 1.72 15.10 13.78
C ARG A 181 3.03 15.25 13.01
N LEU A 182 3.14 14.63 11.84
CA LEU A 182 4.39 14.58 11.07
C LEU A 182 4.18 14.92 9.58
N PRO A 183 3.49 16.02 9.24
CA PRO A 183 2.99 16.22 7.89
C PRO A 183 4.10 16.35 6.84
N PHE A 184 5.24 16.98 7.17
CA PHE A 184 6.41 17.04 6.28
C PHE A 184 7.09 15.69 6.08
N THR A 185 7.21 14.91 7.15
CA THR A 185 7.78 13.56 7.07
C THR A 185 6.88 12.66 6.22
N THR A 186 5.56 12.73 6.43
CA THR A 186 4.59 12.00 5.61
C THR A 186 4.66 12.45 4.16
N ALA A 187 4.66 13.75 3.87
CA ALA A 187 4.80 14.27 2.51
C ALA A 187 6.09 13.80 1.82
N HIS A 188 7.21 13.79 2.55
CA HIS A 188 8.47 13.28 2.06
C HIS A 188 8.37 11.80 1.66
N TYR A 189 7.85 10.94 2.54
CA TYR A 189 7.76 9.51 2.27
C TYR A 189 6.70 9.17 1.22
N LEU A 190 5.60 9.94 1.12
CA LEU A 190 4.65 9.80 0.01
C LEU A 190 5.32 10.13 -1.34
N THR A 191 6.21 11.13 -1.39
CA THR A 191 6.98 11.43 -2.60
C THR A 191 7.89 10.25 -2.98
N LEU A 192 8.59 9.66 -2.00
CA LEU A 192 9.44 8.48 -2.23
C LEU A 192 8.63 7.26 -2.67
N ALA A 193 7.43 7.05 -2.11
CA ALA A 193 6.54 5.98 -2.50
C ALA A 193 6.05 6.15 -3.95
N VAL A 194 5.66 7.38 -4.35
CA VAL A 194 5.33 7.70 -5.74
C VAL A 194 6.48 7.37 -6.68
N ASP A 195 7.69 7.85 -6.37
CA ASP A 195 8.88 7.62 -7.20
C ASP A 195 9.19 6.13 -7.35
N THR A 196 9.07 5.36 -6.26
CA THR A 196 9.33 3.92 -6.25
C THR A 196 8.27 3.15 -7.04
N LEU A 197 6.98 3.38 -6.77
CA LEU A 197 5.90 2.68 -7.46
C LEU A 197 5.86 3.03 -8.96
N ARG A 198 6.24 4.26 -9.32
CA ARG A 198 6.35 4.69 -10.71
C ARG A 198 7.54 4.04 -11.43
N ALA A 199 8.68 3.90 -10.75
CA ALA A 199 9.83 3.17 -11.30
C ALA A 199 9.52 1.67 -11.56
N GLU A 200 8.48 1.14 -10.92
CA GLU A 200 7.96 -0.22 -11.07
C GLU A 200 6.73 -0.31 -11.99
N ASP A 201 6.38 0.77 -12.69
CA ASP A 201 5.19 0.86 -13.57
C ASP A 201 3.85 0.54 -12.86
N LYS A 202 3.78 0.70 -11.53
CA LYS A 202 2.54 0.50 -10.74
C LYS A 202 1.65 1.72 -10.67
N THR A 203 2.18 2.91 -10.97
CA THR A 203 1.43 4.16 -11.00
C THR A 203 2.06 5.11 -12.02
N ASP A 204 1.25 5.93 -12.67
CA ASP A 204 1.67 7.00 -13.57
C ASP A 204 1.63 8.40 -12.91
N VAL A 205 1.17 8.45 -11.65
CA VAL A 205 1.03 9.69 -10.88
C VAL A 205 2.36 10.40 -10.71
N ARG A 206 2.32 11.73 -10.86
CA ARG A 206 3.46 12.61 -10.62
C ARG A 206 3.07 13.67 -9.63
N VAL A 207 3.97 13.95 -8.70
CA VAL A 207 3.74 14.93 -7.64
C VAL A 207 4.79 16.02 -7.73
N ASP A 208 4.35 17.28 -7.74
CA ASP A 208 5.21 18.43 -7.55
C ASP A 208 5.58 18.52 -6.06
N ARG A 209 6.83 18.20 -5.75
CA ARG A 209 7.31 18.15 -4.37
C ARG A 209 7.23 19.53 -3.70
N ASP A 210 7.56 20.61 -4.39
CA ASP A 210 7.55 21.93 -3.77
C ASP A 210 6.11 22.33 -3.45
N ARG A 211 5.19 22.11 -4.39
CA ARG A 211 3.75 22.35 -4.19
C ARG A 211 3.16 21.50 -3.07
N LEU A 212 3.58 20.24 -2.91
CA LEU A 212 3.16 19.39 -1.81
C LEU A 212 3.56 19.98 -0.45
N PHE A 213 4.80 20.43 -0.33
CA PHE A 213 5.31 20.98 0.92
C PHE A 213 4.68 22.35 1.24
N GLU A 214 4.43 23.17 0.22
CA GLU A 214 3.65 24.42 0.36
C GLU A 214 2.22 24.13 0.83
N ALA A 215 1.51 23.19 0.22
CA ALA A 215 0.14 22.83 0.62
C ALA A 215 0.07 22.28 2.06
N VAL A 216 1.09 21.52 2.49
CA VAL A 216 1.24 21.09 3.88
C VAL A 216 1.46 22.28 4.83
N LEU A 217 2.23 23.29 4.43
CA LEU A 217 2.42 24.52 5.20
C LEU A 217 1.11 25.30 5.38
N GLU A 218 0.25 25.27 4.37
CA GLU A 218 -1.07 25.91 4.37
C GLU A 218 -2.12 25.17 5.23
N HIS A 219 -1.69 24.23 6.07
CA HIS A 219 -2.53 23.46 6.98
C HIS A 219 -3.60 22.58 6.32
N GLN A 220 -3.41 22.23 5.04
CA GLN A 220 -4.22 21.21 4.39
C GLN A 220 -3.95 19.85 5.04
N THR A 221 -4.92 18.95 4.99
CA THR A 221 -4.64 17.55 5.33
C THR A 221 -3.60 16.99 4.35
N THR A 222 -2.85 15.96 4.74
CA THR A 222 -1.85 15.36 3.84
C THR A 222 -2.48 14.86 2.53
N ARG A 223 -3.73 14.38 2.56
CA ARG A 223 -4.44 13.93 1.36
C ARG A 223 -4.75 15.11 0.43
N GLU A 224 -5.37 16.18 0.95
CA GLU A 224 -5.65 17.40 0.17
C GLU A 224 -4.36 18.01 -0.39
N ALA A 225 -3.31 18.09 0.44
CA ALA A 225 -2.01 18.58 0.02
C ALA A 225 -1.42 17.73 -1.12
N PHE A 226 -1.49 16.40 -1.00
CA PHE A 226 -1.07 15.46 -2.03
C PHE A 226 -1.86 15.65 -3.32
N THR A 227 -3.20 15.67 -3.25
CA THR A 227 -4.09 15.89 -4.39
C THR A 227 -3.79 17.20 -5.10
N SER A 228 -3.59 18.28 -4.34
CA SER A 228 -3.24 19.59 -4.91
C SER A 228 -1.91 19.54 -5.67
N ALA A 229 -0.97 18.73 -5.20
CA ALA A 229 0.37 18.60 -5.77
C ALA A 229 0.46 17.65 -6.98
N VAL A 230 -0.62 16.93 -7.32
CA VAL A 230 -0.65 16.08 -8.52
C VAL A 230 -0.50 16.92 -9.79
N VAL A 231 0.43 16.50 -10.65
CA VAL A 231 0.71 17.10 -11.96
C VAL A 231 -0.11 16.37 -13.03
N LEU A 232 -0.84 17.14 -13.85
CA LEU A 232 -1.71 16.65 -14.94
C LEU A 232 -1.01 16.61 -16.30
#